data_AF-A0A959N929-F1
#
_entry.id   AF-A0A959N929-F1
#
_cell.length_a   1.000
_cell.length_b   1.000
_cell.length_c   1.000
_cell.angle_alpha   90.00
_cell.angle_beta   90.00
_cell.angle_gamma   90.00
#
_symmetry.space_group_name_H-M   'P 1'
#
loop_
_entity.id
_entity.type
_entity.pdbx_description
1 polymer ?
#
loop_
_entity_poly.entity_id
_entity_poly.type
_entity_poly.pdbx_seq_one_letter_code
_entity_poly.pdbx_strand_id
1 'polypeptide(L)' 'IPSGVEGSSLQLIVYDVLGREVAILVNKPQKPGNYSVQFDGSNLASGIYYYQLKVGSFIQTKKMVLMK' A
#
# COMPACT_ATOMS: atom_id res chain seq x y z
N ILE A 1 4.48 -10.61 2.81
CA ILE A 1 4.36 -10.27 4.26
C ILE A 1 5.44 -11.04 5.01
N PRO A 2 6.22 -10.43 5.92
CA PRO A 2 7.28 -11.12 6.64
C PRO A 2 6.76 -12.24 7.55
N SER A 3 7.53 -13.32 7.72
CA SER A 3 7.13 -14.53 8.44
C SER A 3 6.95 -14.37 9.95
N GLY A 4 7.42 -13.27 10.55
CA GLY A 4 7.40 -13.02 12.01
C GLY A 4 6.26 -12.13 12.51
N VAL A 5 5.31 -11.75 11.66
CA VAL A 5 4.17 -10.88 12.00
C VAL A 5 2.84 -11.62 11.81
N GLU A 6 2.55 -12.56 12.70
CA GLU A 6 1.25 -13.24 12.72
C GLU A 6 0.17 -12.36 13.37
N GLY A 7 -1.02 -12.29 12.78
CA GLY A 7 -2.18 -11.59 13.35
C GLY A 7 -2.08 -10.05 13.40
N SER A 8 -1.01 -9.46 12.86
CA SER A 8 -0.84 -8.00 12.82
C SER A 8 -1.74 -7.36 11.76
N SER A 9 -2.38 -6.23 12.11
CA SER A 9 -3.17 -5.46 11.14
C SER A 9 -2.28 -4.99 9.99
N LEU A 10 -2.64 -5.36 8.75
CA LEU A 10 -1.96 -4.94 7.54
C LEU A 10 -2.71 -3.76 6.93
N GLN A 11 -1.96 -2.69 6.68
CA GLN A 11 -2.43 -1.52 5.93
C GLN A 11 -1.60 -1.35 4.66
N LEU A 12 -2.27 -1.26 3.52
CA LEU A 12 -1.67 -0.87 2.26
C LEU A 12 -2.41 0.36 1.74
N ILE A 13 -1.74 1.50 1.81
CA ILE A 13 -2.33 2.81 1.49
C ILE A 13 -1.51 3.47 0.38
N VAL A 14 -2.19 4.16 -0.53
CA VAL A 14 -1.59 4.96 -1.59
C VAL A 14 -1.70 6.43 -1.21
N TYR A 15 -0.60 7.15 -1.39
CA TYR A 15 -0.42 8.56 -1.12
C TYR A 15 0.03 9.29 -2.38
N ASP A 16 -0.34 10.56 -2.50
CA ASP A 16 0.29 11.47 -3.46
C ASP A 16 1.60 12.08 -2.92
N VAL A 17 2.25 12.92 -3.73
CA VAL A 17 3.52 13.58 -3.37
C VAL A 17 3.43 14.53 -2.18
N LEU A 18 2.23 14.98 -1.82
CA LEU A 18 1.97 15.84 -0.67
C LEU A 18 1.67 15.02 0.60
N GLY A 19 1.67 13.68 0.51
CA GLY A 19 1.34 12.79 1.61
C GLY A 19 -0.17 12.66 1.86
N ARG A 20 -1.02 13.06 0.92
CA ARG A 20 -2.47 12.88 1.05
C ARG A 20 -2.84 11.45 0.71
N GLU A 21 -3.65 10.80 1.55
CA GLU A 21 -4.21 9.48 1.27
C GLU A 21 -5.17 9.56 0.08
N VAL A 22 -4.87 8.80 -0.98
CA VAL A 22 -5.71 8.75 -2.19
C VAL A 22 -6.45 7.42 -2.34
N ALA A 23 -5.95 6.34 -1.74
CA ALA A 23 -6.63 5.05 -1.71
C ALA A 23 -6.17 4.17 -0.55
N ILE A 24 -7.09 3.41 0.04
CA ILE A 24 -6.78 2.33 0.98
C ILE A 24 -7.05 1.01 0.26
N LEU A 25 -5.99 0.26 -0.05
CA LEU A 25 -6.07 -0.99 -0.81
C LEU A 25 -6.29 -2.20 0.10
N VAL A 26 -5.72 -2.17 1.30
CA VAL A 26 -5.92 -3.18 2.34
C VAL A 26 -5.91 -2.51 3.70
N ASN A 27 -6.84 -2.91 4.58
CA ASN A 27 -6.88 -2.50 5.98
C ASN A 27 -7.46 -3.63 6.83
N LYS A 28 -6.77 -4.77 6.89
CA LYS A 28 -7.22 -5.95 7.62
C LYS A 28 -6.05 -6.84 8.04
N PRO A 29 -6.20 -7.67 9.08
CA PRO A 29 -5.21 -8.70 9.40
C PRO A 29 -5.01 -9.67 8.23
N GLN A 30 -3.77 -10.05 8.00
CA GLN A 30 -3.36 -11.00 6.95
C GLN A 30 -2.35 -11.97 7.56
N LYS A 31 -2.40 -13.24 7.13
CA LYS A 31 -1.37 -14.22 7.51
C LYS A 31 -0.07 -13.95 6.72
N PRO A 32 1.09 -14.39 7.20
CA PRO A 32 2.30 -14.36 6.39
C PRO A 32 2.11 -15.06 5.04
N GLY A 33 2.66 -14.49 3.97
CA GLY A 33 2.47 -14.99 2.62
C GLY A 33 2.65 -13.93 1.52
N ASN A 34 2.43 -14.36 0.29
CA ASN A 34 2.44 -13.53 -0.91
C ASN A 34 1.00 -13.19 -1.31
N TYR A 35 0.74 -11.90 -1.51
CA TYR A 35 -0.57 -11.39 -1.89
C TYR A 35 -0.39 -10.41 -3.04
N SER A 36 -1.30 -10.47 -3.99
CA SER A 36 -1.42 -9.48 -5.07
C SER A 36 -2.64 -8.64 -4.82
N VAL A 37 -2.52 -7.32 -5.01
CA VAL A 37 -3.61 -6.37 -4.85
C VAL A 37 -3.66 -5.54 -6.13
N GLN A 38 -4.82 -5.51 -6.76
CA GLN A 38 -5.04 -4.69 -7.94
C GLN A 38 -5.37 -3.26 -7.50
N PHE A 39 -4.68 -2.29 -8.10
CA PHE A 39 -4.92 -0.87 -7.88
C PHE A 39 -5.46 -0.25 -9.18
N ASP A 40 -6.69 0.26 -9.12
CA ASP A 40 -7.26 1.04 -10.21
C ASP A 40 -6.97 2.53 -10.00
N GLY A 41 -6.01 3.03 -10.77
CA GLY A 41 -5.61 4.44 -10.79
C GLY A 41 -6.30 5.27 -11.89
N SER A 42 -7.33 4.76 -12.57
CA SER A 42 -7.95 5.43 -13.73
C SER A 42 -8.48 6.84 -13.41
N ASN A 43 -8.97 7.03 -12.19
CA ASN A 43 -9.49 8.31 -11.67
C ASN A 43 -8.40 9.26 -11.15
N LEU A 44 -7.13 8.88 -11.21
CA LEU A 44 -6.00 9.70 -10.80
C LEU A 44 -5.31 10.35 -12.01
N ALA A 45 -4.64 11.47 -11.76
CA ALA A 45 -3.80 12.13 -12.76
C ALA A 45 -2.49 11.36 -12.96
N SER A 46 -1.91 11.44 -14.16
CA SER A 46 -0.55 10.94 -14.37
C SER A 46 0.42 11.66 -13.44
N GLY A 47 1.32 10.92 -12.79
CA GLY A 47 2.18 11.50 -11.77
C GLY A 47 2.86 10.48 -10.89
N ILE A 48 3.57 10.99 -9.88
CA ILE A 48 4.26 10.18 -8.89
C ILE A 48 3.34 9.95 -7.71
N TYR A 49 3.28 8.69 -7.25
CA TYR A 49 2.55 8.28 -6.07
C TYR A 49 3.44 7.39 -5.22
N TYR A 50 3.08 7.24 -3.95
CA TYR A 50 3.75 6.36 -3.01
C TYR A 50 2.74 5.37 -2.46
N TYR A 51 3.12 4.10 -2.33
CA TYR A 51 2.33 3.15 -1.56
C TYR A 51 3.12 2.70 -0.34
N GLN A 52 2.43 2.61 0.78
CA GLN A 52 2.99 2.24 2.06
C GLN A 52 2.33 0.96 2.56
N LEU A 53 3.15 -0.06 2.77
CA LEU A 53 2.79 -1.27 3.48
C LEU A 53 3.19 -1.14 4.95
N LYS A 54 2.21 -1.20 5.84
CA LYS A 54 2.42 -1.23 7.30
C LYS A 54 1.88 -2.53 7.88
N VAL A 55 2.71 -3.23 8.65
CA VAL A 55 2.34 -4.47 9.36
C VAL A 55 3.01 -4.46 10.73
N GLY A 56 2.22 -4.22 11.78
CA GLY A 56 2.78 -4.05 13.13
C GLY A 56 3.78 -2.87 13.18
N SER A 57 5.03 -3.15 13.54
CA SER A 57 6.14 -2.19 13.53
C SER A 57 6.85 -2.07 12.17
N PHE A 58 6.60 -2.99 11.24
CA PHE A 58 7.21 -2.96 9.92
C PHE A 58 6.50 -1.94 9.03
N ILE A 59 7.28 -1.04 8.42
CA ILE A 59 6.80 -0.05 7.47
C ILE A 59 7.70 -0.10 6.24
N GLN A 60 7.10 -0.21 5.07
CA GLN A 60 7.79 -0.13 3.79
C GLN A 60 7.04 0.79 2.84
N THR A 61 7.72 1.82 2.35
CA THR A 61 7.19 2.74 1.36
C THR A 61 7.91 2.53 0.03
N LYS A 62 7.16 2.52 -1.07
CA LYS A 62 7.71 2.44 -2.43
C LYS A 62 7.04 3.45 -3.33
N LYS A 63 7.80 3.94 -4.31
CA LYS A 63 7.35 4.90 -5.31
C LYS A 63 6.75 4.18 -6.52
N MET A 64 5.71 4.74 -7.11
CA MET A 64 5.16 4.35 -8.40
C MET A 64 4.95 5.57 -9.29
N VAL A 65 4.99 5.35 -10.60
CA VAL A 65 4.66 6.37 -11.61
C VAL A 65 3.40 5.91 -12.31
N LEU A 66 2.35 6.71 -12.24
CA LEU A 66 1.13 6.50 -12.99
C LEU A 66 1.24 7.24 -14.33
N MET A 67 1.09 6.51 -15.43
CA MET A 67 1.11 7.04 -16.80
C MET A 67 -0.23 6.72 -17.46
N LYS A 68 -0.76 7.66 -18.24
CA LYS A 68 -1.93 7.50 -19.10
C LYS A 68 -1.50 7.33 -20.55
#